data_AF-A0A536LE50-F1
#
_entry.id   AF-A0A536LE50-F1
#
_cell.length_a   1.000
_cell.length_b   1.000
_cell.length_c   1.000
_cell.angle_alpha   90.00
_cell.angle_beta   90.00
_cell.angle_gamma   90.00
#
_symmetry.space_group_name_H-M   'P 1'
#
loop_
_entity.id
_entity.type
_entity.pdbx_description
1 polymer ?
#
loop_
_entity_poly.entity_id
_entity_poly.type
_entity_poly.pdbx_seq_one_letter_code
_entity_poly.pdbx_strand_id
1 'polypeptide(L)'
;MRLRSGLGCLKASAPAALKAALALFIIVVALQVRGASASDSVSTYADREASAVLLSSEDGLYTSVDIVVADSERTTAAGVERHLNASIEILQSDSKRPNAQQIDVAGSVEGEPGALQMNGDVTEASVELTIPVCGAKVLHNGRLKLRPFDDCFDVEVNLRWTGTGELVIEGGPGDLPVDGCTVHLAATSQRREASAEGGVFAGGVNLTPDGSSYAALSAFGETSTLTCPD
;
A
#
# COMPACT_ATOMS: atom_id res chain seq x y z
N MET A 1 72.75 65.72 46.37
CA MET A 1 71.82 64.69 46.88
C MET A 1 70.42 65.07 46.44
N ARG A 2 69.80 64.36 45.48
CA ARG A 2 68.87 63.21 45.66
C ARG A 2 67.70 63.58 46.62
N LEU A 3 66.42 63.43 46.32
CA LEU A 3 65.68 62.63 45.32
C LEU A 3 64.26 63.23 45.14
N ARG A 4 63.74 63.24 43.91
CA ARG A 4 62.30 63.36 43.60
C ARG A 4 61.62 62.02 43.88
N SER A 5 60.41 62.03 44.44
CA SER A 5 59.51 60.88 44.47
C SER A 5 58.22 61.24 43.72
N GLY A 6 57.99 60.56 42.60
CA GLY A 6 56.71 60.49 41.92
C GLY A 6 56.31 59.01 41.90
N LEU A 7 55.08 58.70 42.29
CA LEU A 7 54.51 57.36 42.17
C LEU A 7 53.33 57.43 41.19
N GLY A 8 53.49 56.72 40.08
CA GLY A 8 52.51 56.63 38.99
C GLY A 8 51.42 55.59 39.24
N CYS A 9 50.36 55.73 38.45
CA CYS A 9 49.21 54.84 38.38
C CYS A 9 49.57 53.41 37.94
N LEU A 10 49.09 52.42 38.68
CA LEU A 10 49.08 51.00 38.30
C LEU A 10 47.91 50.72 37.34
N LYS A 11 48.23 50.32 36.10
CA LYS A 11 47.30 49.67 35.17
C LYS A 11 47.16 48.21 35.59
N ALA A 12 45.98 47.79 36.03
CA ALA A 12 45.69 46.39 36.32
C ALA A 12 45.49 45.62 35.00
N SER A 13 46.44 44.75 34.67
CA SER A 13 46.29 43.73 33.63
C SER A 13 45.51 42.54 34.21
N ALA A 14 44.37 42.20 33.60
CA ALA A 14 43.65 40.98 33.96
C ALA A 14 44.57 39.76 33.76
N PRO A 15 44.63 38.83 34.73
CA PRO A 15 45.57 37.72 34.69
C PRO A 15 45.28 36.82 33.49
N ALA A 16 46.33 36.42 32.77
CA ALA A 16 46.26 35.60 31.55
C ALA A 16 45.41 34.32 31.71
N ALA A 17 45.25 33.83 32.94
CA ALA A 17 44.40 32.69 33.29
C ALA A 17 42.91 32.90 32.96
N LEU A 18 42.37 34.12 33.11
CA LEU A 18 40.96 34.40 32.85
C LEU A 18 40.65 34.37 31.34
N LYS A 19 41.61 34.81 30.50
CA LYS A 19 41.50 34.76 29.03
C LYS A 19 41.59 33.33 28.51
N ALA A 20 42.46 32.51 29.10
CA ALA A 20 42.59 31.09 28.75
C ALA A 20 41.33 30.30 29.10
N ALA A 21 40.72 30.57 30.26
CA ALA A 21 39.46 29.94 30.68
C ALA A 21 38.29 30.29 29.76
N LEU A 22 38.18 31.56 29.34
CA LEU A 22 37.11 31.99 28.42
C LEU A 22 37.28 31.38 27.03
N ALA A 23 38.50 31.30 26.51
CA ALA A 23 38.79 30.66 25.23
C ALA A 23 38.48 29.15 25.26
N LEU A 24 38.81 28.46 26.35
CA LEU A 24 38.44 27.06 26.55
C LEU A 24 36.92 26.88 26.64
N PHE A 25 36.21 27.77 27.33
CA PHE A 25 34.75 27.70 27.44
C PHE A 25 34.06 27.89 26.08
N ILE A 26 34.54 28.82 25.25
CA ILE A 26 34.03 29.03 23.87
C ILE A 26 34.32 27.81 22.98
N ILE A 27 35.50 27.20 23.11
CA ILE A 27 35.86 25.98 22.36
C ILE A 27 34.98 24.80 22.80
N VAL A 28 34.75 24.63 24.11
CA VAL A 28 33.89 23.56 24.63
C VAL A 28 32.44 23.77 24.21
N VAL A 29 31.91 24.99 24.27
CA VAL A 29 30.55 25.30 23.77
C VAL A 29 30.48 25.09 22.26
N ALA A 30 31.46 25.53 21.47
CA ALA A 30 31.49 25.31 20.01
C ALA A 30 31.64 23.83 19.61
N LEU A 31 32.28 23.00 20.46
CA LEU A 31 32.34 21.54 20.27
C LEU A 31 31.04 20.83 20.69
N GLN A 32 30.22 21.43 21.55
CA GLN A 32 28.89 20.92 21.92
C GLN A 32 27.81 21.31 20.89
N VAL A 33 28.07 22.27 19.98
CA VAL A 33 27.18 22.59 18.83
C VAL A 33 27.48 21.71 17.61
N ARG A 34 28.35 20.69 17.74
CA ARG A 34 28.53 19.69 16.68
C ARG A 34 27.40 18.65 16.72
N GLY A 35 26.38 18.93 15.92
CA GLY A 35 25.49 17.94 15.33
C GLY A 35 24.28 17.57 16.19
N ALA A 36 23.29 18.47 16.27
CA ALA A 36 21.94 17.95 16.08
C ALA A 36 21.98 17.23 14.73
N SER A 37 21.68 15.94 14.75
CA SER A 37 21.70 15.13 13.54
C SER A 37 20.27 15.20 13.01
N ALA A 38 20.08 15.81 11.84
CA ALA A 38 18.84 15.68 11.09
C ALA A 38 18.39 14.21 11.15
N SER A 39 17.19 13.97 11.66
CA SER A 39 16.67 12.62 11.75
C SER A 39 16.06 12.26 10.40
N ASP A 40 16.70 11.33 9.70
CA ASP A 40 16.20 10.79 8.45
C ASP A 40 15.59 9.41 8.70
N SER A 41 14.34 9.21 8.28
CA SER A 41 13.72 7.88 8.26
C SER A 41 13.22 7.55 6.87
N VAL A 42 13.53 6.34 6.39
CA VAL A 42 13.08 5.85 5.09
C VAL A 42 12.04 4.77 5.28
N SER A 43 10.98 4.84 4.49
CA SER A 43 10.01 3.76 4.32
C SER A 43 9.74 3.49 2.86
N THR A 44 9.50 2.23 2.52
CA THR A 44 9.01 1.85 1.19
C THR A 44 7.64 1.19 1.32
N TYR A 45 6.82 1.40 0.30
CA TYR A 45 5.54 0.72 0.12
C TYR A 45 5.50 0.15 -1.29
N ALA A 46 5.08 -1.09 -1.41
CA ALA A 46 4.81 -1.76 -2.67
C ALA A 46 3.43 -2.38 -2.60
N ASP A 47 2.70 -2.30 -3.70
CA ASP A 47 1.37 -2.87 -3.88
C ASP A 47 1.29 -3.48 -5.27
N ARG A 48 0.66 -4.65 -5.36
CA ARG A 48 0.43 -5.38 -6.61
C ARG A 48 -1.00 -5.85 -6.59
N GLU A 49 -1.75 -5.50 -7.62
CA GLU A 49 -3.16 -5.85 -7.72
C GLU A 49 -3.46 -6.50 -9.06
N ALA A 50 -4.19 -7.61 -9.02
CA ALA A 50 -4.81 -8.23 -10.18
C ALA A 50 -6.33 -8.26 -9.99
N SER A 51 -7.07 -7.76 -10.98
CA SER A 51 -8.53 -7.72 -10.95
C SER A 51 -9.15 -8.29 -12.22
N ALA A 52 -10.33 -8.89 -12.10
CA ALA A 52 -11.07 -9.47 -13.22
C ALA A 52 -12.58 -9.44 -12.98
N VAL A 53 -13.31 -9.13 -14.05
CA VAL A 53 -14.74 -9.35 -14.18
C VAL A 53 -14.96 -10.49 -15.16
N LEU A 54 -15.54 -11.57 -14.65
CA LEU A 54 -15.81 -12.81 -15.36
C LEU A 54 -17.32 -12.96 -15.53
N LEU A 55 -17.77 -13.20 -16.77
CA LEU A 55 -19.19 -13.30 -17.09
C LEU A 55 -19.47 -14.68 -17.68
N SER A 56 -20.57 -15.29 -17.26
CA SER A 56 -21.09 -16.49 -17.90
C SER A 56 -22.61 -16.38 -18.09
N SER A 57 -23.10 -16.95 -19.17
CA SER A 57 -24.53 -17.00 -19.46
C SER A 57 -24.87 -18.34 -20.10
N GLU A 58 -25.23 -19.31 -19.28
CA GLU A 58 -25.60 -20.64 -19.73
C GLU A 58 -27.07 -20.91 -19.40
N ASP A 59 -27.81 -21.38 -20.39
CA ASP A 59 -29.19 -21.82 -20.19
C ASP A 59 -30.10 -20.80 -19.47
N GLY A 60 -29.88 -19.51 -19.74
CA GLY A 60 -30.66 -18.42 -19.16
C GLY A 60 -30.26 -18.05 -17.72
N LEU A 61 -29.28 -18.72 -17.12
CA LEU A 61 -28.61 -18.30 -15.89
C LEU A 61 -27.42 -17.41 -16.25
N TYR A 62 -27.52 -16.14 -15.90
CA TYR A 62 -26.41 -15.19 -15.98
C TYR A 62 -25.67 -15.16 -14.65
N THR A 63 -24.35 -15.30 -14.68
CA THR A 63 -23.44 -15.14 -13.55
C THR A 63 -22.42 -14.06 -13.89
N SER A 64 -22.19 -13.13 -12.96
CA SER A 64 -21.06 -12.21 -12.97
C SER A 64 -20.24 -12.45 -11.71
N VAL A 65 -18.93 -12.54 -11.87
CA VAL A 65 -17.96 -12.64 -10.77
C VAL A 65 -16.96 -11.51 -10.92
N ASP A 66 -16.86 -10.66 -9.90
CA ASP A 66 -15.82 -9.65 -9.78
C ASP A 66 -14.81 -10.13 -8.73
N ILE A 67 -13.53 -10.17 -9.09
CA ILE A 67 -12.43 -10.58 -8.22
C ILE A 67 -11.36 -9.50 -8.23
N VAL A 68 -10.90 -9.15 -7.03
CA VAL A 68 -9.73 -8.31 -6.81
C VAL A 68 -8.81 -9.02 -5.83
N VAL A 69 -7.53 -9.14 -6.20
CA VAL A 69 -6.48 -9.69 -5.33
C VAL A 69 -5.35 -8.68 -5.27
N ALA A 70 -4.99 -8.26 -4.06
CA ALA A 70 -3.91 -7.31 -3.81
C ALA A 70 -2.90 -7.90 -2.82
N ASP A 71 -1.61 -7.73 -3.12
CA ASP A 71 -0.49 -8.03 -2.22
C ASP A 71 0.29 -6.74 -1.96
N SER A 72 0.56 -6.45 -0.70
CA SER A 72 1.23 -5.24 -0.27
C SER A 72 2.39 -5.55 0.67
N GLU A 73 3.46 -4.77 0.54
CA GLU A 73 4.63 -4.81 1.41
C GLU A 73 4.98 -3.39 1.84
N ARG A 74 5.16 -3.21 3.16
CA ARG A 74 5.68 -1.97 3.72
C ARG A 74 6.95 -2.26 4.51
N THR A 75 8.05 -1.62 4.12
CA THR A 75 9.30 -1.66 4.87
C THR A 75 9.48 -0.35 5.62
N THR A 76 9.70 -0.43 6.93
CA THR A 76 10.03 0.70 7.80
C THR A 76 11.25 0.36 8.65
N ALA A 77 11.72 1.32 9.46
CA ALA A 77 12.75 1.06 10.46
C ALA A 77 12.33 0.00 11.50
N ALA A 78 11.03 -0.24 11.70
CA ALA A 78 10.52 -1.23 12.65
C ALA A 78 10.51 -2.66 12.06
N GLY A 79 10.60 -2.81 10.75
CA GLY A 79 10.56 -4.10 10.07
C GLY A 79 9.78 -4.06 8.76
N VAL A 80 9.46 -5.25 8.26
CA VAL A 80 8.69 -5.47 7.03
C VAL A 80 7.31 -6.00 7.41
N GLU A 81 6.27 -5.30 6.98
CA GLU A 81 4.87 -5.70 7.06
C GLU A 81 4.43 -6.16 5.68
N ARG A 82 3.68 -7.27 5.62
CA ARG A 82 3.18 -7.83 4.36
C ARG A 82 1.73 -8.26 4.53
N HIS A 83 0.91 -7.98 3.54
CA HIS A 83 -0.51 -8.28 3.57
C HIS A 83 -1.02 -8.69 2.20
N LEU A 84 -1.80 -9.78 2.15
CA LEU A 84 -2.62 -10.13 1.00
C LEU A 84 -4.09 -9.89 1.35
N ASN A 85 -4.83 -9.22 0.47
CA ASN A 85 -6.28 -9.13 0.53
C ASN A 85 -6.85 -9.65 -0.80
N ALA A 86 -7.82 -10.55 -0.72
CA ALA A 86 -8.61 -10.95 -1.88
C ALA A 86 -10.09 -10.75 -1.57
N SER A 87 -10.83 -10.17 -2.52
CA SER A 87 -12.27 -9.98 -2.44
C SER A 87 -12.96 -10.53 -3.68
N ILE A 88 -14.18 -11.03 -3.50
CA ILE A 88 -15.02 -11.54 -4.57
C ILE A 88 -16.46 -11.05 -4.38
N GLU A 89 -17.11 -10.70 -5.49
CA GLU A 89 -18.55 -10.46 -5.59
C GLU A 89 -19.12 -11.39 -6.65
N ILE A 90 -20.21 -12.10 -6.32
CA ILE A 90 -20.88 -13.03 -7.22
C ILE A 90 -22.34 -12.61 -7.35
N LEU A 91 -22.74 -12.35 -8.59
CA LEU A 91 -24.09 -11.97 -8.95
C LEU A 91 -24.68 -13.04 -9.86
N GLN A 92 -25.86 -13.57 -9.52
CA GLN A 92 -26.58 -14.52 -10.36
C GLN A 92 -28.03 -14.10 -10.59
N SER A 93 -28.48 -14.25 -11.84
CA SER A 93 -29.86 -14.00 -12.24
C SER A 93 -30.34 -15.06 -13.22
N ASP A 94 -31.54 -15.60 -12.99
CA ASP A 94 -32.16 -16.63 -13.84
C ASP A 94 -33.30 -16.03 -14.67
N SER A 95 -33.05 -15.86 -15.97
CA SER A 95 -34.03 -15.35 -16.93
C SER A 95 -35.16 -16.34 -17.25
N LYS A 96 -34.95 -17.65 -17.08
CA LYS A 96 -35.99 -18.67 -17.24
C LYS A 96 -36.94 -18.67 -16.04
N ARG A 97 -36.49 -18.13 -14.90
CA ARG A 97 -37.31 -17.89 -13.70
C ARG A 97 -37.31 -16.40 -13.37
N PRO A 98 -38.01 -15.55 -14.14
CA PRO A 98 -37.97 -14.09 -13.95
C PRO A 98 -38.53 -13.60 -12.59
N ASN A 99 -39.24 -14.47 -11.87
CA ASN A 99 -39.70 -14.21 -10.50
C ASN A 99 -38.75 -14.77 -9.42
N ALA A 100 -37.70 -15.49 -9.81
CA ALA A 100 -36.64 -15.91 -8.90
C ALA A 100 -35.86 -14.67 -8.47
N GLN A 101 -35.44 -14.67 -7.21
CA GLN A 101 -34.70 -13.56 -6.67
C GLN A 101 -33.26 -13.62 -7.18
N GLN A 102 -32.73 -12.46 -7.59
CA GLN A 102 -31.32 -12.30 -7.88
C GLN A 102 -30.50 -12.59 -6.62
N ILE A 103 -29.41 -13.35 -6.80
CA ILE A 103 -28.45 -13.68 -5.76
C ILE A 103 -27.27 -12.73 -5.94
N ASP A 104 -26.90 -12.02 -4.89
CA ASP A 104 -25.73 -11.14 -4.81
C ASP A 104 -25.03 -11.50 -3.50
N VAL A 105 -23.84 -12.10 -3.59
CA VAL A 105 -23.05 -12.54 -2.45
C VAL A 105 -21.64 -11.99 -2.57
N ALA A 106 -21.00 -11.72 -1.44
CA ALA A 106 -19.62 -11.23 -1.44
C ALA A 106 -18.80 -11.90 -0.35
N GLY A 107 -17.49 -11.96 -0.58
CA GLY A 107 -16.53 -12.53 0.35
C GLY A 107 -15.21 -11.79 0.30
N SER A 108 -14.45 -11.92 1.37
CA SER A 108 -13.08 -11.41 1.42
C SER A 108 -12.24 -12.27 2.34
N VAL A 109 -10.96 -12.39 2.04
CA VAL A 109 -9.99 -13.10 2.87
C VAL A 109 -8.70 -12.31 2.96
N GLU A 110 -8.15 -12.27 4.17
CA GLU A 110 -6.75 -11.91 4.37
C GLU A 110 -5.94 -13.20 4.26
N GLY A 111 -5.01 -13.26 3.32
CA GLY A 111 -4.24 -14.47 3.02
C GLY A 111 -2.77 -14.36 3.41
N GLU A 112 -2.04 -15.44 3.13
CA GLU A 112 -0.58 -15.44 3.24
C GLU A 112 0.03 -14.50 2.19
N PRO A 113 0.94 -13.59 2.55
CA PRO A 113 1.65 -12.76 1.60
C PRO A 113 2.40 -13.59 0.55
N GLY A 114 2.45 -13.08 -0.69
CA GLY A 114 3.07 -13.77 -1.82
C GLY A 114 2.19 -14.79 -2.54
N ALA A 115 0.92 -14.97 -2.12
CA ALA A 115 -0.03 -15.82 -2.83
C ALA A 115 -0.37 -15.28 -4.24
N LEU A 116 -0.35 -13.95 -4.42
CA LEU A 116 -0.42 -13.33 -5.74
C LEU A 116 0.97 -13.33 -6.39
N GLN A 117 1.16 -14.25 -7.34
CA GLN A 117 2.41 -14.33 -8.10
C GLN A 117 2.33 -13.39 -9.29
N MET A 118 2.84 -12.17 -9.15
CA MET A 118 2.90 -11.18 -10.24
C MET A 118 4.35 -10.84 -10.60
N ASN A 119 4.63 -10.74 -11.89
CA ASN A 119 5.95 -10.33 -12.37
C ASN A 119 6.15 -8.80 -12.30
N GLY A 120 7.41 -8.36 -12.26
CA GLY A 120 7.75 -6.95 -12.01
C GLY A 120 7.41 -5.98 -13.14
N ASP A 121 7.13 -6.49 -14.35
CA ASP A 121 6.76 -5.72 -15.55
C ASP A 121 5.25 -5.76 -15.85
N VAL A 122 4.46 -6.31 -14.92
CA VAL A 122 2.99 -6.25 -14.95
C VAL A 122 2.45 -6.86 -16.25
N THR A 123 3.04 -7.99 -16.67
CA THR A 123 2.59 -8.73 -17.87
C THR A 123 1.92 -10.04 -17.51
N GLU A 124 2.17 -10.61 -16.34
CA GLU A 124 1.55 -11.86 -15.90
C GLU A 124 1.30 -11.82 -14.40
N ALA A 125 0.15 -12.38 -13.99
CA ALA A 125 -0.09 -12.74 -12.61
C ALA A 125 -0.84 -14.06 -12.49
N SER A 126 -0.71 -14.76 -11.37
CA SER A 126 -1.54 -15.90 -11.04
C SER A 126 -1.85 -15.99 -9.55
N VAL A 127 -2.97 -16.64 -9.25
CA VAL A 127 -3.40 -16.89 -7.88
C VAL A 127 -4.08 -18.24 -7.76
N GLU A 128 -3.88 -18.89 -6.62
CA GLU A 128 -4.65 -20.05 -6.17
C GLU A 128 -5.01 -19.80 -4.71
N LEU A 129 -6.29 -19.56 -4.42
CA LEU A 129 -6.76 -19.26 -3.07
C LEU A 129 -8.22 -19.67 -2.87
N THR A 130 -8.65 -19.69 -1.60
CA THR A 130 -10.03 -19.94 -1.21
C THR A 130 -10.57 -18.71 -0.48
N ILE A 131 -11.70 -18.18 -0.94
CA ILE A 131 -12.38 -17.03 -0.32
C ILE A 131 -13.68 -17.51 0.32
N PRO A 132 -13.88 -17.31 1.63
CA PRO A 132 -15.17 -17.54 2.26
C PRO A 132 -16.15 -16.45 1.83
N VAL A 133 -17.28 -16.86 1.27
CA VAL A 133 -18.37 -15.99 0.84
C VAL A 133 -19.52 -16.14 1.82
N CYS A 134 -19.94 -15.03 2.40
CA CYS A 134 -20.94 -15.00 3.48
C CYS A 134 -22.06 -14.02 3.14
N GLY A 135 -23.30 -14.43 3.39
CA GLY A 135 -24.46 -13.57 3.21
C GLY A 135 -24.87 -13.39 1.74
N ALA A 136 -26.18 -13.36 1.49
CA ALA A 136 -26.73 -12.96 0.21
C ALA A 136 -27.55 -11.68 0.39
N LYS A 137 -27.23 -10.65 -0.39
CA LYS A 137 -28.17 -9.61 -0.75
C LYS A 137 -29.10 -10.19 -1.79
N VAL A 138 -30.40 -10.08 -1.51
CA VAL A 138 -31.42 -10.66 -2.35
C VAL A 138 -32.34 -9.54 -2.80
N LEU A 139 -32.54 -9.43 -4.12
CA LEU A 139 -33.45 -8.41 -4.65
C LEU A 139 -34.89 -8.77 -4.27
N HIS A 140 -35.52 -7.93 -3.46
CA HIS A 140 -36.89 -8.09 -3.02
C HIS A 140 -37.67 -6.80 -3.25
N ASN A 141 -38.64 -6.84 -4.18
CA ASN A 141 -39.45 -5.69 -4.61
C ASN A 141 -38.59 -4.48 -5.07
N GLY A 142 -37.55 -4.74 -5.88
CA GLY A 142 -36.68 -3.70 -6.42
C GLY A 142 -35.70 -3.08 -5.41
N ARG A 143 -35.56 -3.67 -4.21
CA ARG A 143 -34.54 -3.28 -3.22
C ARG A 143 -33.72 -4.49 -2.83
N LEU A 144 -32.39 -4.35 -2.83
CA LEU A 144 -31.49 -5.35 -2.26
C LEU A 144 -31.71 -5.35 -0.74
N LYS A 145 -32.14 -6.48 -0.19
CA LYS A 145 -32.21 -6.70 1.24
C LYS A 145 -31.12 -7.69 1.62
N LEU A 146 -30.34 -7.35 2.64
CA LEU A 146 -29.46 -8.32 3.29
C LEU A 146 -30.35 -9.44 3.82
N ARG A 147 -30.18 -10.68 3.34
CA ARG A 147 -30.61 -11.83 4.12
C ARG A 147 -29.43 -12.29 4.96
N PRO A 148 -29.63 -12.56 6.25
CA PRO A 148 -28.73 -13.46 6.96
C PRO A 148 -28.85 -14.82 6.27
N PHE A 149 -27.87 -15.16 5.45
CA PHE A 149 -27.51 -16.56 5.26
C PHE A 149 -26.58 -16.86 6.43
N ASP A 150 -27.01 -17.77 7.32
CA ASP A 150 -26.18 -18.24 8.42
C ASP A 150 -25.03 -19.14 7.93
N ASP A 151 -25.11 -19.57 6.66
CA ASP A 151 -24.16 -20.45 6.01
C ASP A 151 -23.27 -19.66 5.05
N CYS A 152 -21.97 -19.59 5.38
CA CYS A 152 -20.93 -19.23 4.43
C CYS A 152 -20.58 -20.45 3.57
N PHE A 153 -20.05 -20.21 2.38
CA PHE A 153 -19.46 -21.26 1.56
C PHE A 153 -18.13 -20.79 0.99
N ASP A 154 -17.26 -21.76 0.74
CA ASP A 154 -15.94 -21.50 0.19
C ASP A 154 -16.00 -21.40 -1.34
N VAL A 155 -15.31 -20.40 -1.87
CA VAL A 155 -15.08 -20.25 -3.31
C VAL A 155 -13.60 -20.44 -3.59
N GLU A 156 -13.29 -21.45 -4.40
CA GLU A 156 -11.94 -21.71 -4.88
C GLU A 156 -11.67 -20.86 -6.12
N VAL A 157 -10.63 -20.03 -6.07
CA VAL A 157 -10.21 -19.15 -7.16
C VAL A 157 -8.87 -19.65 -7.67
N ASN A 158 -8.84 -20.06 -8.94
CA ASN A 158 -7.61 -20.37 -9.65
C ASN A 158 -7.62 -19.57 -10.96
N LEU A 159 -6.89 -18.47 -10.97
CA LEU A 159 -6.89 -17.52 -12.08
C LEU A 159 -5.47 -17.16 -12.51
N ARG A 160 -5.32 -16.95 -13.81
CA ARG A 160 -4.12 -16.41 -14.43
C ARG A 160 -4.49 -15.19 -15.26
N TRP A 161 -3.81 -14.09 -15.01
CA TRP A 161 -3.88 -12.86 -15.77
C TRP A 161 -2.73 -12.80 -16.75
N THR A 162 -3.04 -12.43 -17.99
CA THR A 162 -2.06 -12.12 -19.03
C THR A 162 -2.29 -10.69 -19.49
N GLY A 163 -1.28 -9.85 -19.34
CA GLY A 163 -1.30 -8.45 -19.74
C GLY A 163 -1.56 -8.29 -21.24
N THR A 164 -2.48 -7.41 -21.57
CA THR A 164 -2.88 -7.05 -22.92
C THR A 164 -2.65 -5.58 -23.16
N GLY A 165 -2.25 -5.20 -24.38
CA GLY A 165 -2.08 -3.79 -24.73
C GLY A 165 -0.85 -3.13 -24.10
N GLU A 166 -0.88 -1.80 -24.03
CA GLU A 166 0.24 -0.95 -23.60
C GLU A 166 0.33 -0.87 -22.07
N LEU A 167 1.57 -0.78 -21.57
CA LEU A 167 1.83 -0.47 -20.17
C LEU A 167 1.77 1.03 -19.96
N VAL A 168 0.88 1.48 -19.08
CA VAL A 168 0.84 2.86 -18.62
C VAL A 168 1.70 2.97 -17.36
N ILE A 169 2.65 3.90 -17.36
CA ILE A 169 3.51 4.19 -16.21
C ILE A 169 3.35 5.67 -15.87
N GLU A 170 2.99 5.93 -14.62
CA GLU A 170 2.84 7.28 -14.07
C GLU A 170 3.60 7.39 -12.76
N GLY A 171 4.04 8.59 -12.42
CA GLY A 171 4.77 8.79 -11.17
C GLY A 171 5.63 10.03 -11.19
N GLY A 172 6.23 10.29 -10.04
CA GLY A 172 7.10 11.44 -9.88
C GLY A 172 7.49 11.68 -8.43
N PRO A 173 8.48 12.57 -8.23
CA PRO A 173 8.83 13.04 -6.91
C PRO A 173 7.79 14.03 -6.38
N GLY A 174 7.65 14.10 -5.05
CA GLY A 174 6.85 15.12 -4.37
C GLY A 174 7.41 15.42 -2.99
N ASP A 175 7.26 16.65 -2.52
CA ASP A 175 7.66 17.06 -1.18
C ASP A 175 6.42 17.53 -0.41
N LEU A 176 6.25 17.02 0.81
CA LEU A 176 5.12 17.34 1.69
C LEU A 176 5.63 17.81 3.06
N PRO A 177 5.25 19.00 3.55
CA PRO A 177 5.58 19.41 4.90
C PRO A 177 4.72 18.66 5.92
N VAL A 178 5.34 18.08 6.95
CA VAL A 178 4.66 17.36 8.05
C VAL A 178 5.34 17.71 9.37
N ASP A 179 4.60 18.35 10.29
CA ASP A 179 5.04 18.67 11.66
C ASP A 179 6.45 19.30 11.78
N GLY A 180 6.80 20.19 10.85
CA GLY A 180 8.10 20.88 10.82
C GLY A 180 9.20 20.12 10.08
N CYS A 181 8.94 18.89 9.66
CA CYS A 181 9.78 18.07 8.78
C CYS A 181 9.28 18.14 7.32
N THR A 182 10.07 17.61 6.39
CA THR A 182 9.71 17.41 4.99
C THR A 182 9.70 15.92 4.67
N VAL A 183 8.59 15.42 4.14
CA VAL A 183 8.50 14.08 3.54
C VAL A 183 8.80 14.20 2.06
N HIS A 184 9.87 13.56 1.61
CA HIS A 184 10.22 13.38 0.22
C HIS A 184 9.64 12.06 -0.27
N LEU A 185 8.72 12.13 -1.22
CA LEU A 185 8.08 10.98 -1.85
C LEU A 185 8.66 10.77 -3.25
N ALA A 186 8.83 9.51 -3.63
CA ALA A 186 9.01 9.09 -5.00
C ALA A 186 8.07 7.91 -5.24
N ALA A 187 7.01 8.15 -6.03
CA ALA A 187 6.00 7.16 -6.33
C ALA A 187 6.03 6.77 -7.82
N THR A 188 5.73 5.52 -8.11
CA THR A 188 5.54 4.97 -9.45
C THR A 188 4.33 4.07 -9.44
N SER A 189 3.40 4.31 -10.35
CA SER A 189 2.23 3.50 -10.65
C SER A 189 2.39 2.89 -12.03
N GLN A 190 2.10 1.60 -12.15
CA GLN A 190 2.09 0.87 -13.39
C GLN A 190 0.73 0.21 -13.55
N ARG A 191 0.12 0.33 -14.73
CA ARG A 191 -1.16 -0.32 -15.02
C ARG A 191 -1.14 -0.87 -16.43
N ARG A 192 -1.70 -2.07 -16.58
CA ARG A 192 -1.92 -2.69 -17.88
C ARG A 192 -3.30 -3.35 -17.89
N GLU A 193 -4.00 -3.23 -19.01
CA GLU A 193 -5.15 -4.10 -19.25
C GLU A 193 -4.69 -5.56 -19.30
N ALA A 194 -5.60 -6.50 -19.04
CA ALA A 194 -5.30 -7.91 -19.08
C ALA A 194 -6.49 -8.73 -19.57
N SER A 195 -6.22 -10.00 -19.86
CA SER A 195 -7.20 -11.06 -19.91
C SER A 195 -6.96 -12.00 -18.72
N ALA A 196 -8.01 -12.39 -18.00
CA ALA A 196 -7.95 -13.44 -16.99
C ALA A 196 -8.61 -14.73 -17.50
N GLU A 197 -7.95 -15.86 -17.24
CA GLU A 197 -8.42 -17.21 -17.56
C GLU A 197 -8.26 -18.11 -16.33
N GLY A 198 -9.01 -19.21 -16.29
CA GLY A 198 -8.99 -20.17 -15.18
C GLY A 198 -10.40 -20.55 -14.74
N GLY A 199 -10.61 -20.69 -13.42
CA GLY A 199 -11.91 -21.03 -12.88
C GLY A 199 -12.16 -20.49 -11.48
N VAL A 200 -13.43 -20.21 -11.23
CA VAL A 200 -13.97 -19.78 -9.95
C VAL A 200 -15.00 -20.82 -9.56
N PHE A 201 -14.71 -21.61 -8.53
CA PHE A 201 -15.51 -22.79 -8.19
C PHE A 201 -16.21 -22.63 -6.86
N ALA A 202 -17.53 -22.90 -6.85
CA ALA A 202 -18.32 -23.03 -5.63
C ALA A 202 -18.93 -24.43 -5.59
N GLY A 203 -18.59 -25.23 -4.57
CA GLY A 203 -19.10 -26.60 -4.45
C GLY A 203 -18.80 -27.51 -5.65
N GLY A 204 -17.66 -27.29 -6.32
CA GLY A 204 -17.23 -28.04 -7.51
C GLY A 204 -17.85 -27.59 -8.84
N VAL A 205 -18.67 -26.54 -8.86
CA VAL A 205 -19.23 -25.95 -10.07
C VAL A 205 -18.40 -24.74 -10.48
N ASN A 206 -17.91 -24.70 -11.72
CA ASN A 206 -17.25 -23.50 -12.25
C ASN A 206 -18.30 -22.44 -12.58
N LEU A 207 -18.26 -21.33 -11.87
CA LEU A 207 -19.19 -20.20 -12.03
C LEU A 207 -18.91 -19.41 -13.31
N THR A 208 -17.66 -19.44 -13.78
CA THR A 208 -17.20 -18.64 -14.92
C THR A 208 -16.25 -19.47 -15.79
N PRO A 209 -16.79 -20.34 -16.66
CA PRO A 209 -15.99 -21.20 -17.53
C PRO A 209 -15.29 -20.44 -18.66
N ASP A 210 -15.76 -19.25 -18.98
CA ASP A 210 -15.21 -18.40 -20.02
C ASP A 210 -14.15 -17.42 -19.46
N GLY A 211 -13.32 -16.87 -20.34
CA GLY A 211 -12.35 -15.84 -19.96
C GLY A 211 -13.01 -14.53 -19.51
N SER A 212 -12.22 -13.63 -18.93
CA SER A 212 -12.70 -12.34 -18.41
C SER A 212 -13.32 -11.45 -19.48
N SER A 213 -14.41 -10.77 -19.13
CA SER A 213 -14.92 -9.63 -19.91
C SER A 213 -14.05 -8.38 -19.72
N TYR A 214 -13.43 -8.24 -18.55
CA TYR A 214 -12.48 -7.19 -18.22
C TYR A 214 -11.46 -7.75 -17.24
N ALA A 215 -10.19 -7.40 -17.40
CA ALA A 215 -9.19 -7.64 -16.37
C ALA A 215 -8.11 -6.57 -16.41
N ALA A 216 -7.42 -6.40 -15.30
CA ALA A 216 -6.32 -5.46 -15.17
C ALA A 216 -5.24 -5.99 -14.24
N LEU A 217 -4.03 -5.54 -14.51
CA LEU A 217 -2.86 -5.72 -13.65
C LEU A 217 -2.35 -4.33 -13.27
N SER A 218 -2.02 -4.15 -12.00
CA SER A 218 -1.37 -2.93 -11.55
C SER A 218 -0.31 -3.19 -10.49
N ALA A 219 0.68 -2.31 -10.45
CA ALA A 219 1.70 -2.28 -9.42
C ALA A 219 1.96 -0.83 -9.03
N PHE A 220 2.02 -0.58 -7.73
CA PHE A 220 2.38 0.71 -7.16
C PHE A 220 3.59 0.55 -6.26
N GLY A 221 4.52 1.49 -6.36
CA GLY A 221 5.71 1.55 -5.53
C GLY A 221 5.92 2.97 -5.05
N GLU A 222 6.20 3.14 -3.76
CA GLU A 222 6.51 4.41 -3.14
C GLU A 222 7.74 4.27 -2.25
N THR A 223 8.64 5.25 -2.34
CA THR A 223 9.67 5.48 -1.33
C THR A 223 9.41 6.82 -0.68
N SER A 224 9.40 6.84 0.65
CA SER A 224 9.23 8.02 1.47
C SER A 224 10.46 8.22 2.35
N THR A 225 11.00 9.42 2.35
CA THR A 225 12.09 9.85 3.24
C THR A 225 11.62 11.06 4.05
N LEU A 226 11.54 10.94 5.36
CA LEU A 226 11.25 12.05 6.26
C LEU A 226 12.57 12.71 6.68
N THR A 227 12.71 14.01 6.44
CA THR A 227 13.85 14.84 6.86
C THR A 227 13.36 15.88 7.84
N CYS A 228 13.85 15.85 9.08
CA CYS A 228 13.50 16.86 10.09
C CYS A 228 14.66 17.85 10.31
N PRO A 229 14.39 19.17 10.34
CA PRO A 229 15.39 20.16 10.74
C PRO A 229 15.76 19.99 12.22
N ASP A 230 16.97 20.45 12.54
CA ASP A 230 17.55 20.43 13.90
C ASP A 230 16.78 21.29 14.93
#